data_AF-A0A2V5JWQ0-F1
#
_entry.id   AF-A0A2V5JWQ0-F1
#
_cell.length_a   1.000
_cell.length_b   1.000
_cell.length_c   1.000
_cell.angle_alpha   90.00
_cell.angle_beta   90.00
_cell.angle_gamma   90.00
#
_symmetry.space_group_name_H-M   'P 1'
#
loop_
_entity.id
_entity.type
_entity.pdbx_description
1 polymer ?
#
loop_
_entity_poly.entity_id
_entity_poly.type
_entity_poly.pdbx_seq_one_letter_code
_entity_poly.pdbx_strand_id
1 'polypeptide(L)'
;MNSLNRFADPVYCLMRVIVGLNFASHGGQLLFGMFGGMPGSDTPLLQLCGWICLVGGFLVAFGLLTRLAAFISSGTMAVAYFMVHAPRSFFPISNVGCDR
;
A
#
# COMPACT_ATOMS: atom_id res chain seq x y z
N MET A 1 21.52 26.74 14.33
CA MET A 1 20.22 26.16 13.96
C MET A 1 20.44 24.93 13.09
N ASN A 2 20.04 23.73 13.53
CA ASN A 2 19.76 22.51 12.75
C ASN A 2 19.70 21.24 13.65
N SER A 3 19.12 21.34 14.85
CA SER A 3 19.00 20.18 15.77
C SER A 3 18.15 19.05 15.16
N LEU A 4 17.19 19.41 14.30
CA LEU A 4 16.29 18.47 13.62
C LEU A 4 16.97 17.63 12.55
N ASN A 5 18.07 18.11 11.95
CA ASN A 5 18.75 17.41 10.86
C ASN A 5 19.41 16.10 11.35
N ARG A 6 19.74 16.02 12.65
CA ARG A 6 20.24 14.80 13.30
C ARG A 6 19.25 13.64 13.26
N PHE A 7 17.94 13.93 13.20
CA PHE A 7 16.89 12.92 13.19
C PHE A 7 16.39 12.59 11.78
N ALA A 8 16.83 13.34 10.75
CA ALA A 8 16.35 13.15 9.39
C ALA A 8 16.63 11.74 8.85
N ASP A 9 17.88 11.27 8.96
CA ASP A 9 18.29 9.94 8.50
C ASP A 9 17.56 8.78 9.23
N PRO A 10 17.52 8.73 10.58
CA PRO A 10 16.83 7.64 11.27
C PRO A 10 15.32 7.65 11.03
N VAL A 11 14.67 8.83 11.00
CA VAL A 11 13.23 8.94 10.71
C VAL A 11 12.94 8.48 9.28
N TYR A 12 13.80 8.82 8.32
CA TYR A 12 13.64 8.38 6.93
C TYR A 12 13.74 6.86 6.78
N CYS A 13 14.74 6.23 7.42
CA CYS A 13 14.87 4.78 7.45
C CYS A 13 13.66 4.10 8.11
N LEU A 14 13.20 4.63 9.25
CA LEU A 14 12.07 4.08 9.98
C LEU A 14 10.78 4.16 9.17
N MET A 15 10.50 5.33 8.56
CA MET A 15 9.30 5.52 7.75
C MET A 15 9.30 4.65 6.50
N ARG A 16 10.47 4.43 5.88
CA ARG A 16 10.61 3.50 4.76
C ARG A 16 10.20 2.07 5.16
N VAL A 17 10.70 1.58 6.29
CA VAL A 17 10.39 0.24 6.77
C VAL A 17 8.90 0.11 7.10
N ILE A 18 8.31 1.10 7.78
CA ILE A 18 6.88 1.13 8.12
C ILE A 18 6.01 1.09 6.86
N VAL A 19 6.28 1.96 5.89
CA VAL A 19 5.51 2.03 4.65
C VAL A 19 5.64 0.72 3.85
N GLY A 20 6.85 0.16 3.76
CA GLY A 20 7.08 -1.11 3.06
C GLY A 20 6.33 -2.28 3.70
N LEU A 21 6.38 -2.40 5.03
CA LEU A 21 5.65 -3.42 5.79
C LEU A 21 4.12 -3.26 5.67
N ASN A 22 3.62 -2.02 5.67
CA ASN A 22 2.19 -1.77 5.49
C ASN A 22 1.72 -2.24 4.11
N PHE A 23 2.50 -1.97 3.07
CA PHE A 23 2.21 -2.42 1.70
C PHE A 23 2.30 -3.95 1.57
N ALA A 24 3.28 -4.57 2.23
CA ALA A 24 3.42 -6.02 2.28
C ALA A 24 2.23 -6.69 2.99
N SER A 25 1.76 -6.09 4.08
CA SER A 25 0.58 -6.54 4.82
C SER A 25 -0.68 -6.45 3.97
N HIS A 26 -0.83 -5.36 3.20
CA HIS A 26 -1.93 -5.22 2.25
C HIS A 26 -1.88 -6.28 1.15
N GLY A 27 -0.70 -6.58 0.59
CA GLY A 27 -0.53 -7.70 -0.35
C GLY A 27 -0.90 -9.04 0.28
N GLY A 28 -0.55 -9.25 1.54
CA GLY A 28 -0.92 -10.44 2.31
C GLY A 28 -2.44 -10.59 2.54
N GLN A 29 -3.17 -9.46 2.69
CA GLN A 29 -4.64 -9.48 2.74
C GLN A 29 -5.25 -10.00 1.44
N LEU A 30 -4.69 -9.62 0.29
CA LEU A 30 -5.21 -10.01 -1.03
C LEU A 30 -4.81 -11.44 -1.42
N LEU A 31 -3.62 -11.91 -1.03
CA LEU A 31 -3.11 -13.23 -1.42
C LEU A 31 -3.46 -14.34 -0.44
N PHE A 32 -3.38 -14.06 0.85
CA PHE A 32 -3.49 -15.08 1.90
C PHE A 32 -4.74 -14.92 2.76
N GLY A 33 -5.55 -13.88 2.53
CA GLY A 33 -6.69 -13.57 3.39
C GLY A 33 -6.32 -13.22 4.83
N MET A 34 -5.05 -12.92 5.09
CA MET A 34 -4.56 -12.51 6.42
C MET A 34 -5.10 -11.13 6.79
N PHE A 35 -5.11 -10.77 8.08
CA PHE A 35 -5.52 -9.44 8.57
C PHE A 35 -6.93 -8.98 8.17
N GLY A 36 -7.92 -9.89 8.25
CA GLY A 36 -9.33 -9.58 8.03
C GLY A 36 -9.86 -9.87 6.64
N GLY A 37 -8.98 -10.14 5.66
CA GLY A 37 -9.33 -10.54 4.29
C GLY A 37 -10.12 -9.48 3.51
N MET A 38 -10.01 -9.49 2.18
CA MET A 38 -10.84 -8.63 1.33
C MET A 38 -11.86 -9.47 0.57
N PRO A 39 -13.18 -9.29 0.77
CA PRO A 39 -14.18 -10.02 0.00
C PRO A 39 -14.01 -9.75 -1.49
N GLY A 40 -13.82 -10.81 -2.30
CA GLY A 40 -13.56 -10.72 -3.74
C GLY A 40 -12.07 -10.76 -4.13
N SER A 41 -11.17 -11.07 -3.20
CA SER A 41 -9.71 -11.20 -3.45
C SER A 41 -9.34 -12.24 -4.52
N ASP A 42 -10.23 -13.16 -4.86
CA ASP A 42 -9.98 -14.23 -5.83
C ASP A 42 -9.96 -13.75 -7.29
N THR A 43 -10.33 -12.51 -7.56
CA THR A 43 -10.26 -11.98 -8.92
C THR A 43 -8.80 -11.85 -9.38
N PRO A 44 -8.50 -12.17 -10.66
CA PRO A 44 -7.12 -12.18 -11.16
C PRO A 44 -6.44 -10.82 -11.05
N LEU A 45 -7.22 -9.73 -11.13
CA LEU A 45 -6.73 -8.36 -10.98
C LEU A 45 -6.29 -8.05 -9.54
N LEU A 46 -7.07 -8.51 -8.54
CA LEU A 46 -6.72 -8.35 -7.12
C LEU A 46 -5.54 -9.27 -6.75
N GLN A 47 -5.44 -10.48 -7.28
CA GLN A 47 -4.28 -11.35 -7.04
C GLN A 47 -2.97 -10.77 -7.60
N LEU A 48 -3.01 -10.21 -8.82
CA LEU A 48 -1.89 -9.47 -9.39
C LEU A 48 -1.49 -8.28 -8.50
N CYS A 49 -2.48 -7.50 -8.07
CA CYS A 49 -2.25 -6.39 -7.14
C CYS A 49 -1.61 -6.87 -5.83
N GLY A 50 -2.09 -7.99 -5.28
CA GLY A 50 -1.55 -8.60 -4.06
C GLY A 50 -0.06 -8.95 -4.19
N TRP A 51 0.34 -9.58 -5.30
CA TRP A 51 1.75 -9.91 -5.55
C TRP A 51 2.62 -8.67 -5.72
N ILE A 52 2.14 -7.68 -6.46
CA ILE A 52 2.85 -6.42 -6.66
C ILE A 52 3.01 -5.67 -5.32
N CYS A 53 1.98 -5.65 -4.48
CA CYS A 53 2.03 -4.99 -3.18
C CYS A 53 2.95 -5.73 -2.20
N LEU A 54 2.92 -7.06 -2.20
CA LEU A 54 3.77 -7.88 -1.33
C LEU A 54 5.24 -7.71 -1.72
N VAL A 55 5.58 -7.97 -2.98
CA VAL A 55 6.95 -7.87 -3.48
C VAL A 55 7.44 -6.43 -3.44
N GLY A 56 6.63 -5.47 -3.91
CA GLY A 56 6.94 -4.05 -3.87
C GLY A 56 7.15 -3.52 -2.45
N GLY A 57 6.30 -3.92 -1.50
CA GLY A 57 6.43 -3.58 -0.08
C GLY A 57 7.73 -4.09 0.54
N PHE A 58 8.11 -5.34 0.27
CA PHE A 58 9.39 -5.89 0.72
C PHE A 58 10.59 -5.18 0.08
N LEU A 59 10.56 -4.89 -1.22
CA LEU A 59 11.60 -4.12 -1.90
C LEU A 59 11.77 -2.73 -1.27
N VAL A 60 10.67 -2.05 -0.98
CA VAL A 60 10.68 -0.75 -0.30
C VAL A 60 11.25 -0.86 1.11
N ALA A 61 10.83 -1.86 1.90
CA ALA A 61 11.31 -2.08 3.26
C ALA A 61 12.82 -2.37 3.32
N PHE A 62 13.33 -3.22 2.43
CA PHE A 62 14.76 -3.57 2.36
C PHE A 62 15.62 -2.53 1.64
N GLY A 63 15.02 -1.52 1.00
CA GLY A 63 15.76 -0.42 0.37
C GLY A 63 16.28 -0.71 -1.04
N LEU A 64 15.85 -1.80 -1.69
CA LEU A 64 16.26 -2.17 -3.05
C LEU A 64 15.29 -1.61 -4.08
N LEU A 65 15.79 -0.86 -5.07
CA LEU A 65 15.01 -0.26 -6.17
C LEU A 65 13.72 0.45 -5.70
N THR A 66 13.76 1.08 -4.51
CA THR A 66 12.59 1.65 -3.83
C THR A 66 11.80 2.63 -4.70
N ARG A 67 12.49 3.36 -5.58
CA ARG A 67 11.88 4.34 -6.48
C ARG A 67 10.96 3.69 -7.53
N LEU A 68 11.38 2.57 -8.11
CA LEU A 68 10.56 1.84 -9.10
C LEU A 68 9.46 1.04 -8.39
N ALA A 69 9.80 0.36 -7.30
CA ALA A 69 8.85 -0.43 -6.52
C ALA A 69 7.71 0.45 -5.99
N ALA A 70 8.01 1.64 -5.45
CA ALA A 70 7.01 2.59 -4.97
C ALA A 70 6.16 3.18 -6.10
N PHE A 71 6.76 3.46 -7.28
CA PHE A 71 6.02 3.98 -8.42
C PHE A 71 4.96 2.98 -8.93
N ILE A 72 5.36 1.73 -9.11
CA ILE A 72 4.46 0.66 -9.55
C ILE A 72 3.37 0.41 -8.51
N SER A 73 3.77 0.30 -7.24
CA SER A 73 2.88 0.12 -6.10
C SER A 73 1.83 1.24 -6.01
N SER A 74 2.24 2.51 -6.11
CA SER A 74 1.32 3.65 -6.13
C SER A 74 0.38 3.62 -7.34
N GLY A 75 0.86 3.19 -8.50
CA GLY A 75 0.04 3.05 -9.70
C GLY A 75 -1.07 2.02 -9.53
N THR A 76 -0.75 0.84 -8.96
CA THR A 76 -1.76 -0.20 -8.70
C THR A 76 -2.87 0.25 -7.75
N MET A 77 -2.52 1.00 -6.71
CA MET A 77 -3.51 1.55 -5.78
C MET A 77 -4.34 2.69 -6.37
N ALA A 78 -3.74 3.51 -7.24
CA ALA A 78 -4.48 4.53 -7.97
C ALA A 78 -5.55 3.90 -8.87
N VAL A 79 -5.22 2.84 -9.61
CA VAL A 79 -6.18 2.09 -10.41
C VAL A 79 -7.27 1.48 -9.53
N ALA A 80 -6.91 0.89 -8.39
CA ALA A 80 -7.87 0.34 -7.43
C ALA A 80 -8.84 1.42 -6.89
N TYR A 81 -8.36 2.64 -6.64
CA TYR A 81 -9.22 3.76 -6.25
C TYR A 81 -10.25 4.08 -7.34
N PHE A 82 -9.83 4.19 -8.60
CA PHE A 82 -10.76 4.49 -9.68
C PHE A 82 -11.74 3.35 -9.99
N MET A 83 -11.35 2.09 -9.77
CA MET A 83 -12.23 0.95 -10.01
C MET A 83 -13.22 0.69 -8.87
N VAL A 84 -12.80 0.86 -7.62
CA VAL A 84 -13.59 0.47 -6.45
C VAL A 84 -14.24 1.67 -5.76
N HIS A 85 -13.53 2.79 -5.68
CA HIS A 85 -13.94 3.94 -4.87
C HIS A 85 -14.65 5.02 -5.70
N ALA A 86 -14.07 5.43 -6.83
CA ALA A 86 -14.66 6.44 -7.70
C ALA A 86 -16.11 6.15 -8.16
N PRO A 87 -16.52 4.92 -8.51
CA PRO A 87 -17.91 4.67 -8.92
C PRO A 87 -18.92 4.72 -7.77
N ARG A 88 -18.47 4.67 -6.51
CA ARG A 88 -19.35 4.75 -5.34
C ARG A 88 -19.51 6.18 -4.84
N SER A 89 -18.41 6.91 -4.71
CA SER A 89 -18.42 8.35 -4.47
C SER A 89 -17.01 8.92 -4.66
N PHE A 90 -16.92 10.15 -5.18
CA PHE A 90 -15.63 10.83 -5.32
C PHE A 90 -15.01 11.21 -3.96
N PHE A 91 -15.86 11.43 -2.95
CA PHE A 91 -15.40 11.75 -1.59
C PHE A 91 -15.31 10.48 -0.74
N PRO A 92 -14.16 10.24 -0.07
CA PRO A 92 -13.96 9.07 0.77
C PRO A 92 -14.99 8.96 1.90
N ILE A 93 -15.52 10.09 2.38
CA ILE A 93 -16.52 10.13 3.46
C ILE A 93 -17.85 9.49 3.06
N SER A 94 -18.19 9.53 1.77
CA SER A 94 -19.43 8.97 1.22
C SER A 94 -19.23 7.57 0.66
N ASN A 95 -18.03 7.01 0.78
CA ASN A 95 -17.66 5.72 0.22
C ASN A 95 -17.16 4.77 1.32
N VAL A 96 -18.11 4.17 2.06
CA VAL A 96 -17.91 3.14 3.12
C VAL A 96 -16.96 3.49 4.28
N GLY A 97 -16.48 4.73 4.39
CA GLY A 97 -15.61 5.17 5.48
C GLY A 97 -16.31 5.46 6.82
N CYS A 98 -17.63 5.71 6.82
CA CYS A 98 -18.39 6.02 8.04
C CYS A 98 -19.54 5.03 8.34
N ASP A 99 -20.03 4.28 7.34
CA ASP A 99 -21.24 3.48 7.50
C ASP A 99 -21.02 2.03 7.01
N ARG A 100 -20.66 1.15 7.94
CA ARG A 100 -21.37 -0.11 8.26
C ARG A 100 -20.89 -0.70 9.57
#